data_AF-A0A351GF41-F1
#
_entry.id   AF-A0A351GF41-F1
#
_cell.length_a   1.000
_cell.length_b   1.000
_cell.length_c   1.000
_cell.angle_alpha   90.00
_cell.angle_beta   90.00
_cell.angle_gamma   90.00
#
_symmetry.space_group_name_H-M   'P 1'
#
loop_
_entity.id
_entity.type
_entity.pdbx_description
1 polymer ?
#
loop_
_entity_poly.entity_id
_entity_poly.type
_entity_poly.pdbx_seq_one_letter_code
_entity_poly.pdbx_strand_id
1 'polypeptide(L)' 'MADFYLSIDDAWSRIFAMILGTRQPNDKVKEEFIFFIKERLSDAGMRLTALSEDDTMSLFPEFLEYLADGKEASGS' A
#
# COMPACT_ATOMS: atom_id res chain seq x y z
N MET A 1 -8.12 -5.77 12.79
CA MET A 1 -7.55 -4.44 12.49
C MET A 1 -6.06 -4.39 12.73
N ALA A 2 -5.57 -4.76 13.93
CA ALA A 2 -4.12 -4.82 14.20
C ALA A 2 -3.38 -5.69 13.16
N ASP A 3 -3.93 -6.86 12.83
CA ASP A 3 -3.33 -7.78 11.86
C ASP A 3 -3.19 -7.22 10.45
N PHE A 4 -4.09 -6.32 10.03
CA PHE A 4 -4.02 -5.64 8.72
C PHE A 4 -2.83 -4.67 8.67
N TYR A 5 -2.67 -3.85 9.71
CA TYR A 5 -1.54 -2.90 9.77
C TYR A 5 -0.20 -3.64 9.92
N LEU A 6 -0.17 -4.72 10.72
CA LEU A 6 1.01 -5.59 10.83
C LEU A 6 1.40 -6.20 9.48
N SER A 7 0.45 -6.76 8.72
CA SER A 7 0.76 -7.33 7.41
C SER A 7 1.31 -6.29 6.41
N ILE A 8 0.80 -5.05 6.46
CA ILE A 8 1.31 -3.96 5.62
C ILE A 8 2.71 -3.56 6.06
N ASP A 9 2.96 -3.45 7.36
CA ASP A 9 4.27 -3.07 7.91
C ASP A 9 5.37 -4.05 7.53
N ASP A 10 5.07 -5.36 7.57
CA ASP A 10 5.98 -6.42 7.16
C ASP A 10 6.29 -6.35 5.66
N ALA A 11 5.25 -6.26 4.83
CA ALA A 11 5.41 -6.15 3.37
C ALA A 11 6.16 -4.87 2.98
N TRP A 12 5.81 -3.73 3.58
CA TRP A 12 6.48 -2.45 3.38
C TRP A 12 7.98 -2.54 3.69
N SER A 13 8.31 -3.09 4.85
CA SER A 13 9.70 -3.25 5.27
C SER A 13 10.46 -4.14 4.28
N ARG A 14 9.84 -5.22 3.81
CA ARG A 14 10.45 -6.15 2.85
C ARG A 14 10.67 -5.53 1.47
N ILE A 15 9.69 -4.79 0.96
CA ILE A 15 9.79 -4.09 -0.33
C ILE A 15 11.02 -3.17 -0.33
N PHE A 16 11.17 -2.33 0.69
CA PHE A 16 12.29 -1.38 0.72
C PHE A 16 13.62 -2.04 1.09
N ALA A 17 13.64 -2.88 2.13
CA ALA A 17 14.89 -3.44 2.65
C ALA A 17 15.45 -4.59 1.80
N MET A 18 14.58 -5.47 1.28
CA MET A 18 15.03 -6.69 0.60
C MET A 18 14.91 -6.62 -0.92
N ILE A 19 13.85 -5.99 -1.45
CA ILE A 19 13.59 -5.97 -2.90
C ILE A 19 14.29 -4.79 -3.56
N LEU A 20 14.05 -3.58 -3.06
CA LEU A 20 14.61 -2.35 -3.63
C LEU A 20 16.03 -2.04 -3.10
N GLY A 21 16.36 -2.53 -1.90
CA GLY A 21 17.65 -2.22 -1.25
C GLY A 21 17.82 -0.74 -0.92
N THR A 22 16.72 -0.05 -0.58
CA THR A 22 16.70 1.38 -0.29
C THR A 22 16.15 1.65 1.10
N ARG A 23 16.39 2.86 1.62
CA ARG A 23 15.75 3.30 2.86
C ARG A 23 14.24 3.39 2.67
N GLN A 24 13.50 3.09 3.73
CA GLN A 24 12.06 3.33 3.72
C GLN A 24 11.77 4.84 3.52
N PRO A 25 10.68 5.18 2.82
CA PRO A 25 10.16 6.53 2.77
C PRO A 25 9.76 7.03 4.16
N ASN A 26 9.44 8.32 4.26
CA ASN A 26 8.87 8.85 5.49
C ASN A 26 7.46 8.28 5.76
N ASP A 27 6.99 8.44 7.00
CA ASP A 27 5.72 7.87 7.46
C ASP A 27 4.51 8.35 6.64
N LYS A 28 4.56 9.57 6.08
CA LYS A 28 3.45 10.08 5.24
C LYS A 28 3.24 9.22 4.00
N VAL A 29 4.32 8.79 3.32
CA VAL A 29 4.18 7.95 2.13
C VAL A 29 3.64 6.56 2.50
N LYS A 30 4.00 6.05 3.69
CA LYS A 30 3.45 4.80 4.21
C LYS A 30 1.96 4.94 4.57
N GLU A 31 1.56 6.06 5.16
CA GLU A 31 0.15 6.38 5.43
C GLU A 31 -0.68 6.45 4.14
N GLU A 32 -0.13 7.07 3.09
CA GLU A 32 -0.75 7.10 1.75
C GLU A 32 -0.88 5.70 1.15
N PHE A 33 0.13 4.84 1.29
CA PHE A 33 0.03 3.45 0.84
C PHE A 33 -1.06 2.67 1.57
N ILE A 34 -1.17 2.85 2.89
CA ILE A 34 -2.24 2.27 3.69
C ILE A 34 -3.61 2.78 3.23
N PHE A 35 -3.73 4.08 2.93
CA PHE A 35 -4.95 4.68 2.42
C PHE A 35 -5.33 4.08 1.06
N PHE A 36 -4.38 4.00 0.13
CA PHE A 36 -4.54 3.37 -1.18
C PHE A 36 -5.06 1.93 -1.07
N ILE A 37 -4.45 1.10 -0.22
CA ILE A 37 -4.91 -0.28 -0.01
C ILE A 37 -6.35 -0.31 0.53
N LYS A 38 -6.69 0.57 1.48
CA LYS A 38 -8.05 0.64 2.03
C LYS A 38 -9.08 0.99 0.97
N GLU A 39 -8.78 1.92 0.07
CA GLU A 39 -9.66 2.27 -1.04
C GLU A 39 -9.88 1.06 -1.96
N ARG A 40 -8.79 0.37 -2.37
CA ARG A 40 -8.91 -0.83 -3.22
C ARG A 40 -9.70 -1.96 -2.58
N LEU A 41 -9.52 -2.20 -1.28
CA LEU A 41 -10.31 -3.20 -0.55
C LEU A 41 -11.79 -2.78 -0.45
N SER A 42 -12.05 -1.50 -0.21
CA SER A 42 -13.41 -0.96 -0.14
C SER A 42 -14.13 -1.09 -1.49
N ASP A 43 -13.48 -0.74 -2.60
CA ASP A 43 -14.04 -0.84 -3.95
C ASP A 43 -14.35 -2.29 -4.33
N ALA A 44 -13.54 -3.24 -3.85
CA ALA A 44 -13.77 -4.67 -4.01
C ALA A 44 -14.82 -5.25 -3.03
N GLY A 45 -15.41 -4.44 -2.15
CA GLY A 45 -16.34 -4.89 -1.12
C GLY A 45 -15.71 -5.80 -0.05
N MET A 46 -14.38 -5.76 0.08
CA MET A 46 -13.61 -6.57 1.02
C MET A 46 -13.47 -5.88 2.38
N ARG A 47 -13.29 -6.70 3.42
CA ARG A 47 -13.04 -6.21 4.78
C ARG A 47 -11.55 -5.94 5.00
N LEU A 48 -11.24 -5.06 5.93
CA LEU A 48 -9.87 -4.78 6.38
C LEU A 48 -9.32 -5.90 7.29
N THR A 49 -9.00 -7.04 6.66
CA THR A 49 -8.34 -8.20 7.27
C THR A 49 -6.87 -8.24 6.91
N ALA A 50 -6.08 -9.09 7.57
CA ALA A 50 -4.69 -9.33 7.18
C ALA A 50 -4.62 -9.68 5.68
N LEU A 51 -3.68 -9.06 4.97
CA LEU A 51 -3.38 -9.38 3.58
C LEU A 51 -2.19 -10.35 3.53
N SER A 52 -2.15 -11.17 2.49
CA SER A 52 -0.92 -11.91 2.24
C SER A 52 0.20 -10.94 1.82
N GLU A 53 1.45 -11.38 2.00
CA GLU A 53 2.61 -10.62 1.55
C GLU A 53 2.54 -10.40 0.03
N ASP A 54 2.19 -11.45 -0.74
CA ASP A 54 2.06 -11.41 -2.19
C ASP A 54 0.97 -10.43 -2.65
N ASP A 55 -0.19 -10.41 -2.00
CA ASP A 55 -1.26 -9.46 -2.32
C ASP A 55 -0.79 -8.02 -2.10
N THR A 56 -0.12 -7.76 -0.97
CA THR A 56 0.37 -6.42 -0.65
C THR A 56 1.47 -5.97 -1.62
N MET A 57 2.36 -6.89 -2.01
CA MET A 57 3.39 -6.64 -3.01
C MET A 57 2.82 -6.39 -4.40
N SER A 58 1.74 -7.09 -4.76
CA SER A 58 1.06 -6.89 -6.05
C SER A 58 0.45 -5.49 -6.20
N LEU A 59 0.02 -4.89 -5.07
CA LEU A 59 -0.54 -3.54 -5.01
C LEU A 59 0.52 -2.43 -5.00
N PHE A 60 1.79 -2.76 -4.73
CA PHE A 60 2.84 -1.75 -4.62
C PHE A 60 3.17 -1.07 -5.96
N PRO A 61 3.30 -1.77 -7.11
CA PRO A 61 3.41 -1.14 -8.41
C PRO A 61 2.23 -0.22 -8.74
N GLU A 62 1.00 -0.65 -8.48
CA GLU A 62 -0.20 0.19 -8.69
C GLU A 62 -0.18 1.44 -7.82
N PHE A 63 0.36 1.36 -6.61
CA PHE A 63 0.58 2.53 -5.75
C PHE A 63 1.63 3.49 -6.34
N LEU A 64 2.70 2.97 -6.96
CA LEU A 64 3.68 3.83 -7.63
C LEU A 64 3.06 4.55 -8.83
N GLU A 65 2.20 3.86 -9.60
CA GLU A 65 1.43 4.47 -10.69
C GLU A 65 0.48 5.54 -10.15
N TYR A 66 -0.25 5.25 -9.06
CA TYR A 66 -1.10 6.23 -8.36
C TYR A 66 -0.34 7.50 -7.94
N LEU A 67 0.90 7.36 -7.45
CA LEU A 67 1.75 8.50 -7.10
C LEU A 67 2.24 9.26 -8.33
N ALA A 68 2.56 8.55 -9.42
CA ALA A 68 3.08 9.12 -10.65
C ALA A 68 2.01 9.88 -11.45
N ASP A 69 0.79 9.35 -11.48
CA ASP A 69 -0.37 9.91 -12.20
C ASP A 69 -1.00 11.10 -11.47
N GLY A 70 -0.49 11.47 -10.29
CA GLY A 70 -0.78 12.75 -9.66
C GLY A 70 -2.27 13.04 -9.49
N LYS A 71 -3.00 12.23 -8.72
CA LYS A 71 -4.36 12.56 -8.25
C LYS A 71 -5.36 13.05 -9.33
N GLU A 72 -5.39 12.46 -10.52
CA GLU A 72 -6.48 12.70 -11.49
C GLU A 72 -7.65 11.71 -11.30
N ALA A 73 -8.39 11.83 -10.19
CA ALA A 73 -9.75 11.29 -10.06
C ALA A 73 -10.64 12.15 -9.15
N SER A 74 -10.42 13.47 -9.15
CA SER A 74 -11.39 14.44 -8.60
C SER A 74 -11.35 15.72 -9.42
N GLY A 75 -11.53 15.57 -10.73
CA GLY A 75 -11.84 16.64 -11.66
C GLY A 75 -13.15 16.33 -12.35
N SER A 76 -14.27 16.42 -11.63
CA SER A 76 -15.64 16.63 -12.14
C SER A 76 -16.58 16.92 -10.98
#